data_AF-A0A349LFA3-F1
#
_entry.id   AF-A0A349LFA3-F1
#
_cell.length_a   1.000
_cell.length_b   1.000
_cell.length_c   1.000
_cell.angle_alpha   90.00
_cell.angle_beta   90.00
_cell.angle_gamma   90.00
#
_symmetry.space_group_name_H-M   'P 1'
#
loop_
_entity.id
_entity.type
_entity.pdbx_description
1 polymer ?
#
loop_
_entity_poly.entity_id
_entity_poly.type
_entity_poly.pdbx_seq_one_letter_code
_entity_poly.pdbx_strand_id
1 'polypeptide(L)'
;MKMPRRTLLKTLILAAVAALSGVATPTPISAQDLEIAMNRDQMTEFALVHVAVNDARDEFHGAVARVHDPEGRLRAREEVEEAITAILEEAGMTREEFDQITLLISLDGELRAMFEEVMAELEGGTRG
;
A
#
# COMPACT_ATOMS: atom_id res chain seq x y z
N MET A 1 22.38 -56.53 -20.78
CA MET A 1 21.35 -55.67 -21.39
C MET A 1 22.07 -54.46 -22.00
N LYS A 2 22.62 -54.48 -23.22
CA LYS A 2 22.04 -54.35 -24.58
C LYS A 2 21.10 -53.15 -24.84
N MET A 3 21.76 -52.01 -25.00
CA MET A 3 21.58 -50.90 -25.95
C MET A 3 20.42 -49.88 -25.88
N PRO A 4 20.74 -48.59 -26.23
CA PRO A 4 19.86 -47.42 -26.22
C PRO A 4 19.16 -47.21 -27.57
N ARG A 5 18.11 -46.38 -27.61
CA ARG A 5 17.51 -45.76 -28.82
C ARG A 5 16.57 -44.64 -28.35
N ARG A 6 16.94 -43.36 -28.48
CA ARG A 6 16.72 -42.50 -29.67
C ARG A 6 15.30 -42.55 -30.21
N THR A 7 14.50 -41.52 -29.89
CA THR A 7 13.42 -40.94 -30.70
C THR A 7 12.80 -39.80 -29.87
N LEU A 8 12.47 -38.61 -30.37
CA LEU A 8 12.28 -38.15 -31.73
C LEU A 8 12.36 -36.62 -31.68
N LEU A 9 13.20 -36.07 -32.55
CA LEU A 9 13.13 -34.71 -33.06
C LEU A 9 11.66 -34.36 -33.37
N LYS A 10 11.13 -33.25 -32.84
CA LYS A 10 9.96 -32.58 -33.43
C LYS A 10 10.28 -31.11 -33.65
N THR A 11 11.13 -30.90 -34.63
CA THR A 11 11.07 -29.71 -35.51
C THR A 11 9.86 -29.81 -36.43
N LEU A 12 9.41 -28.65 -36.91
CA LEU A 12 8.20 -28.31 -37.68
C LEU A 12 6.96 -28.08 -36.79
N ILE A 13 6.25 -26.94 -36.88
CA ILE A 13 5.85 -26.24 -38.11
C ILE A 13 5.92 -24.71 -37.95
N LEU A 14 6.48 -24.09 -38.99
CA LEU A 14 6.39 -22.68 -39.33
C LEU A 14 4.93 -22.31 -39.61
N ALA A 15 4.37 -21.34 -38.87
CA ALA A 15 3.19 -20.60 -39.29
C ALA A 15 3.42 -19.11 -39.00
N ALA A 16 4.03 -18.44 -39.99
CA ALA A 16 3.90 -17.00 -40.11
C ALA A 16 2.50 -16.71 -40.66
N VAL A 17 1.64 -16.10 -39.84
CA VAL A 17 0.51 -15.32 -40.32
C VAL A 17 0.49 -14.03 -39.51
N ALA A 18 0.87 -12.95 -40.20
CA ALA A 18 0.64 -11.60 -39.74
C ALA A 18 -0.88 -11.36 -39.68
N ALA A 19 -1.39 -11.11 -38.48
CA ALA A 19 -2.67 -10.46 -38.29
C ALA A 19 -2.38 -9.13 -37.60
N LEU A 20 -2.42 -8.05 -38.37
CA LEU A 20 -2.66 -6.71 -37.86
C LEU A 20 -4.04 -6.72 -37.20
N SER A 21 -4.05 -6.91 -35.89
CA SER A 21 -5.19 -6.61 -35.05
C SER A 21 -4.64 -5.76 -33.92
N GLY A 22 -5.12 -4.51 -33.82
CA GLY A 22 -4.87 -3.65 -32.67
C GLY A 22 -5.47 -4.31 -31.44
N VAL A 23 -4.69 -5.16 -30.79
CA VAL A 23 -4.97 -5.69 -29.48
C VAL A 23 -4.26 -4.76 -28.54
N ALA A 24 -5.02 -3.87 -27.90
CA ALA A 24 -4.61 -3.32 -26.61
C ALA A 24 -4.45 -4.54 -25.69
N THR A 25 -3.24 -5.07 -25.62
CA THR A 25 -2.91 -6.12 -24.67
C THR A 25 -3.14 -5.50 -23.30
N PRO A 26 -4.03 -6.04 -22.46
CA PRO A 26 -4.03 -5.66 -21.07
C PRO A 26 -2.65 -6.02 -20.55
N THR A 27 -1.85 -5.00 -20.22
CA THR A 27 -0.61 -5.18 -19.48
C THR A 27 -1.00 -5.91 -18.20
N PRO A 28 -0.49 -7.14 -17.97
CA PRO A 28 -0.67 -7.76 -16.68
C PRO A 28 0.04 -6.86 -15.68
N ILE A 29 -0.73 -6.14 -14.87
CA ILE A 29 -0.22 -5.47 -13.68
C ILE A 29 0.26 -6.62 -12.77
N SER A 30 1.54 -6.95 -12.88
CA SER A 30 2.18 -7.82 -11.91
C SER A 30 2.28 -7.04 -10.62
N ALA A 31 1.71 -7.58 -9.54
CA ALA A 31 1.86 -7.07 -8.18
C ALA A 31 3.31 -7.14 -7.64
N GLN A 32 4.31 -7.31 -8.52
CA GLN A 32 5.72 -7.53 -8.20
C GLN A 32 6.64 -6.38 -8.64
N ASP A 33 6.10 -5.26 -9.13
CA ASP A 33 6.89 -4.12 -9.64
C ASP A 33 6.54 -2.78 -8.96
N LEU A 34 5.97 -2.82 -7.76
CA LEU A 34 5.89 -1.62 -6.89
C LEU A 34 7.05 -1.66 -5.90
N GLU A 35 8.27 -1.49 -6.42
CA GLU A 35 9.34 -0.92 -5.62
C GLU A 35 8.94 0.54 -5.38
N ILE A 36 8.19 0.80 -4.30
CA ILE A 36 7.84 2.16 -3.88
C ILE A 36 9.14 2.78 -3.34
N ALA A 37 9.97 3.28 -4.25
CA ALA A 37 11.09 4.12 -3.92
C ALA A 37 10.54 5.47 -3.45
N MET A 38 10.40 5.63 -2.14
CA MET A 38 9.93 6.86 -1.52
C MET A 38 11.11 7.81 -1.25
N ASN A 39 11.01 9.01 -1.78
CA ASN A 39 11.91 10.10 -1.41
C ASN A 39 11.42 10.81 -0.12
N ARG A 40 12.21 11.74 0.40
CA ARG A 40 11.92 12.43 1.66
C ARG A 40 10.65 13.27 1.64
N ASP A 41 10.35 13.92 0.52
CA ASP A 41 9.14 14.74 0.40
C ASP A 41 7.90 13.85 0.47
N GLN A 42 7.91 12.72 -0.26
CA GLN A 42 6.86 11.70 -0.21
C GLN A 42 6.73 11.07 1.19
N MET A 43 7.85 10.83 1.88
CA MET A 43 7.85 10.37 3.27
C MET A 43 7.22 11.39 4.21
N THR A 44 7.45 12.68 3.98
CA THR A 44 6.86 13.76 4.77
C THR A 44 5.35 13.84 4.57
N GLU A 45 4.89 13.78 3.32
CA GLU A 45 3.46 13.73 3.00
C GLU A 45 2.79 12.52 3.64
N PHE A 46 3.38 11.33 3.50
CA PHE A 46 2.88 10.12 4.14
C PHE A 46 2.86 10.24 5.67
N ALA A 47 3.91 10.79 6.29
CA ALA A 47 3.99 10.95 7.75
C ALA A 47 2.88 11.87 8.29
N LEU A 48 2.57 12.97 7.59
CA LEU A 48 1.47 13.85 7.95
C LEU A 48 0.11 13.12 7.92
N VAL A 49 -0.13 12.33 6.86
CA VAL A 49 -1.35 11.50 6.76
C VAL A 49 -1.37 10.45 7.88
N HIS A 50 -0.24 9.81 8.16
CA HIS A 50 -0.12 8.81 9.22
C HIS A 50 -0.43 9.38 10.61
N VAL A 51 0.04 10.60 10.91
CA VAL A 51 -0.30 11.32 12.14
C VAL A 51 -1.80 11.58 12.21
N ALA A 52 -2.41 12.15 11.16
CA ALA A 52 -3.84 12.44 11.14
C ALA A 52 -4.71 11.18 11.34
N VAL A 53 -4.33 10.07 10.71
CA VAL A 53 -5.02 8.78 10.88
C VAL A 53 -4.88 8.26 12.32
N ASN A 54 -3.71 8.40 12.95
CA ASN A 54 -3.52 7.99 14.34
C ASN A 54 -4.29 8.88 15.31
N ASP A 55 -4.34 10.19 15.09
CA ASP A 55 -5.14 11.11 15.90
C ASP A 55 -6.63 10.74 15.86
N ALA A 56 -7.17 10.41 14.68
CA ALA A 56 -8.55 9.92 14.54
C ALA A 56 -8.79 8.61 15.30
N ARG A 57 -7.83 7.67 15.27
CA ARG A 57 -7.90 6.41 16.03
C ARG A 57 -7.85 6.64 17.53
N ASP A 58 -7.03 7.58 17.99
CA ASP A 58 -6.92 7.93 19.41
C ASP A 58 -8.20 8.59 19.92
N GLU A 59 -8.83 9.46 19.13
CA GLU A 59 -10.15 10.02 19.45
C GLU A 59 -11.20 8.92 19.59
N PHE A 60 -11.22 7.94 18.68
CA PHE A 60 -12.09 6.77 18.76
C PHE A 60 -11.85 5.94 20.02
N HIS A 61 -10.59 5.66 20.36
CA HIS A 61 -10.25 4.94 21.58
C HIS A 61 -10.77 5.67 22.82
N GLY A 62 -10.68 7.00 22.83
CA GLY A 62 -11.28 7.85 23.86
C GLY A 62 -12.81 7.76 23.88
N ALA A 63 -13.46 7.84 22.72
CA ALA A 63 -14.91 7.79 22.59
C ALA A 63 -15.49 6.45 23.06
N VAL A 64 -14.94 5.33 22.59
CA VAL A 64 -15.40 3.98 22.97
C VAL A 64 -15.18 3.69 24.45
N ALA A 65 -14.11 4.21 25.06
CA ALA A 65 -13.88 4.05 26.50
C ALA A 65 -14.99 4.68 27.36
N ARG A 66 -15.72 5.68 26.84
CA ARG A 66 -16.81 6.38 27.52
C ARG A 66 -18.20 5.80 27.22
N VAL A 67 -18.30 4.86 26.28
CA VAL A 67 -19.57 4.29 25.82
C VAL A 67 -19.72 2.85 26.32
N HIS A 68 -20.84 2.57 27.00
CA HIS A 68 -21.08 1.26 27.62
C HIS A 68 -22.12 0.41 26.89
N ASP A 69 -22.88 0.98 25.96
CA ASP A 69 -23.86 0.26 25.16
C ASP A 69 -23.28 -0.19 23.80
N PRO A 70 -23.70 -1.35 23.26
CA PRO A 70 -23.20 -1.86 21.98
C PRO A 70 -23.46 -0.93 20.78
N GLU A 71 -24.59 -0.22 20.76
CA GLU A 71 -24.98 0.64 19.65
C GLU A 71 -24.09 1.88 19.55
N GLY A 72 -23.77 2.51 20.67
CA GLY A 72 -22.83 3.62 20.71
C GLY A 72 -21.41 3.21 20.35
N ARG A 73 -20.99 1.98 20.68
CA ARG A 73 -19.69 1.45 20.24
C ARG A 73 -19.65 1.20 18.73
N LEU A 74 -20.78 0.80 18.13
CA LEU A 74 -20.91 0.67 16.68
C LEU A 74 -20.86 2.04 16.00
N ARG A 75 -21.62 3.02 16.49
CA ARG A 75 -21.59 4.40 15.96
C ARG A 75 -20.20 5.01 16.03
N ALA A 76 -19.50 4.89 17.16
CA ALA A 76 -18.13 5.38 17.29
C ALA A 76 -17.18 4.72 16.26
N ARG A 77 -17.41 3.44 15.92
CA ARG A 77 -16.62 2.74 14.90
C ARG A 77 -16.92 3.30 13.50
N GLU A 78 -18.18 3.52 13.17
CA GLU A 78 -18.57 4.09 11.89
C GLU A 78 -17.99 5.50 11.73
N GLU A 79 -18.09 6.33 12.77
CA GLU A 79 -17.54 7.70 12.80
C GLU A 79 -16.02 7.73 12.57
N VAL A 80 -15.25 6.81 13.18
CA VAL A 80 -13.79 6.78 12.96
C VAL A 80 -13.42 6.28 11.57
N GLU A 81 -14.15 5.30 11.03
CA GLU A 81 -13.86 4.82 9.66
C GLU A 81 -14.19 5.92 8.64
N GLU A 82 -15.29 6.67 8.82
CA GLU A 82 -15.62 7.84 7.99
C GLU A 82 -14.52 8.91 8.08
N ALA A 83 -14.04 9.22 9.29
CA ALA A 83 -12.96 10.19 9.49
C ALA A 83 -11.67 9.77 8.79
N ILE A 84 -11.26 8.50 8.94
CA ILE A 84 -10.06 7.99 8.27
C ILE A 84 -10.23 8.01 6.75
N THR A 85 -11.40 7.62 6.23
CA THR A 85 -11.67 7.71 4.78
C THR A 85 -11.53 9.14 4.28
N ALA A 86 -12.08 10.13 4.99
CA ALA A 86 -11.97 11.53 4.61
C ALA A 86 -10.51 12.03 4.59
N ILE A 87 -9.71 11.66 5.60
CA ILE A 87 -8.27 12.00 5.67
C ILE A 87 -7.53 11.45 4.45
N LEU A 88 -7.80 10.19 4.09
CA LEU A 88 -7.16 9.53 2.96
C LEU A 88 -7.60 10.14 1.62
N GLU A 89 -8.89 10.45 1.46
CA GLU A 89 -9.42 11.11 0.27
C GLU A 89 -8.82 12.51 0.06
N GLU A 90 -8.69 13.31 1.12
CA GLU A 90 -8.05 14.64 1.07
C GLU A 90 -6.58 14.55 0.65
N ALA A 91 -5.88 13.51 1.09
CA ALA A 91 -4.50 13.22 0.69
C ALA A 91 -4.38 12.59 -0.71
N GLY A 92 -5.49 12.29 -1.39
CA GLY A 92 -5.48 11.58 -2.66
C GLY A 92 -4.93 10.15 -2.56
N MET A 93 -5.03 9.53 -1.39
CA MET A 93 -4.46 8.23 -1.05
C MET A 93 -5.57 7.20 -0.86
N THR A 94 -5.41 6.01 -1.43
CA THR A 94 -6.32 4.90 -1.15
C THR A 94 -5.95 4.18 0.15
N ARG A 95 -6.90 3.46 0.74
CA ARG A 95 -6.64 2.63 1.93
C ARG A 95 -5.59 1.55 1.66
N GLU A 96 -5.64 0.92 0.48
CA GLU A 96 -4.67 -0.09 0.05
C GLU A 96 -3.25 0.49 -0.01
N GLU A 97 -3.09 1.68 -0.61
CA GLU A 97 -1.79 2.37 -0.68
C GLU A 97 -1.27 2.74 0.71
N PHE A 98 -2.12 3.28 1.58
CA PHE A 98 -1.73 3.61 2.96
C PHE A 98 -1.22 2.37 3.72
N ASP A 99 -1.96 1.26 3.63
CA ASP A 99 -1.62 0.00 4.30
C ASP A 99 -0.33 -0.61 3.70
N GLN A 100 -0.16 -0.52 2.37
CA GLN A 100 1.03 -1.00 1.68
C GLN A 100 2.28 -0.19 2.06
N ILE A 101 2.20 1.14 2.09
CA ILE A 101 3.33 1.99 2.49
C ILE A 101 3.68 1.74 3.96
N THR A 102 2.67 1.64 4.84
CA THR A 102 2.86 1.27 6.25
C THR A 102 3.60 -0.06 6.37
N LEU A 103 3.20 -1.07 5.60
CA LEU A 103 3.85 -2.37 5.57
C LEU A 103 5.30 -2.27 5.07
N LEU A 104 5.56 -1.53 3.99
CA LEU A 104 6.92 -1.36 3.46
C LEU A 104 7.86 -0.69 4.46
N ILE A 105 7.43 0.40 5.11
CA ILE A 105 8.19 1.05 6.20
C ILE A 105 8.47 0.05 7.33
N SER A 106 7.56 -0.87 7.62
CA SER A 106 7.77 -1.89 8.64
C SER A 106 8.76 -3.00 8.22
N LEU A 107 8.97 -3.22 6.93
CA LEU A 107 9.82 -4.29 6.42
C LEU A 107 11.22 -3.79 6.03
N ASP A 108 11.33 -2.56 5.58
CA ASP A 108 12.56 -1.94 5.10
C ASP A 108 13.21 -1.06 6.17
N GLY A 109 14.49 -1.29 6.46
CA GLY A 109 15.22 -0.57 7.50
C GLY A 109 15.56 0.88 7.14
N GLU A 110 15.81 1.16 5.85
CA GLU A 110 16.13 2.51 5.38
C GLU A 110 14.88 3.39 5.35
N LEU A 111 13.76 2.85 4.86
CA LEU A 111 12.47 3.55 4.92
C LEU A 111 12.02 3.79 6.35
N ARG A 112 12.21 2.82 7.26
CA ARG A 112 11.96 3.02 8.70
C ARG A 112 12.77 4.18 9.26
N ALA A 113 14.07 4.21 9.03
CA ALA A 113 14.94 5.26 9.54
C ALA A 113 14.52 6.64 9.00
N MET A 114 14.20 6.74 7.70
CA MET A 114 13.72 7.98 7.09
C MET A 114 12.38 8.42 7.69
N PHE A 115 11.44 7.50 7.91
CA PHE A 115 10.16 7.80 8.56
C PHE A 115 10.37 8.31 9.99
N GLU A 116 11.21 7.65 10.79
CA GLU A 116 11.52 8.07 12.16
C GLU A 116 12.16 9.46 12.21
N GLU A 117 13.08 9.77 11.29
CA GLU A 117 13.68 11.11 11.17
C GLU A 117 12.63 12.18 10.83
N VAL A 118 11.78 11.91 9.85
CA VAL A 118 10.69 12.83 9.45
C VAL A 118 9.72 13.05 10.61
N MET A 119 9.32 11.99 11.32
CA MET A 119 8.45 12.10 12.49
C MET A 119 9.08 12.95 13.60
N ALA A 120 10.37 12.76 13.89
CA ALA A 120 11.10 13.57 14.86
C ALA A 120 11.16 15.06 14.45
N GLU A 121 11.31 15.34 13.16
CA GLU A 121 11.29 16.71 12.62
C GLU A 121 9.91 17.36 12.74
N LEU A 122 8.82 16.62 12.46
CA LEU A 122 7.45 17.10 12.64
C LEU A 122 7.17 17.43 14.12
N GLU A 123 7.61 16.58 15.05
CA GLU A 123 7.47 16.81 16.49
C GLU A 123 8.33 17.97 17.01
N GLY A 124 9.53 18.16 16.44
CA GLY A 124 10.45 19.24 16.77
C GLY A 124 10.01 20.59 16.21
N GLY A 125 9.51 20.61 14.98
CA GLY A 125 9.00 21.81 14.29
C GLY A 125 7.72 22.37 14.91
N THR A 126 6.91 21.52 15.56
CA THR A 126 5.70 21.93 16.29
C THR A 126 6.00 22.71 17.58
N ARG A 127 7.27 22.70 18.06
CA ARG A 127 7.71 23.43 19.27
C ARG A 127 8.50 24.71 18.98
N GLY A 128 8.61 25.14 17.72
CA GLY A 128 9.37 26.32 17.27
C GLY A 128 8.54 27.59 17.14
#